data_AF-A0A2Z5PI19-F1
#
_entry.id   AF-A0A2Z5PI19-F1
#
_cell.length_a   1.000
_cell.length_b   1.000
_cell.length_c   1.000
_cell.angle_alpha   90.00
_cell.angle_beta   90.00
_cell.angle_gamma   90.00
#
_symmetry.space_group_name_H-M   'P 1'
#
loop_
_entity.id
_entity.type
_entity.pdbx_description
1 polymer ?
#
loop_
_entity_poly.entity_id
_entity_poly.type
_entity_poly.pdbx_seq_one_letter_code
_entity_poly.pdbx_strand_id
1 'polypeptide(L)'
;MKKIVLILSLVLLSSFCLCTEKPDSGSDDLSDFSSTLVVQFGDTTVNVPLRAVINDSMTTNLINTNDSEIKSDYTSGNYKIIYFEYDSNISNEEGGIVITDLVSKVSFFNNVYPYAIADQTLFNNTQDIEKVKNSNNTLVIQIERTENSATIEKYNNTYVIEGNSLEELDKAESRFVIAMLS
;
A
#
# COMPACT_ATOMS: atom_id res chain seq x y z
N MET A 1 -34.88 11.53 55.71
CA MET A 1 -35.39 12.87 55.29
C MET A 1 -34.31 13.88 55.66
N LYS A 2 -33.81 14.79 54.84
CA LYS A 2 -33.93 15.15 53.42
C LYS A 2 -32.85 16.24 53.27
N LYS A 3 -32.10 16.21 52.16
CA LYS A 3 -31.30 17.32 51.61
C LYS A 3 -29.99 17.66 52.34
N ILE A 4 -28.88 17.16 51.82
CA ILE A 4 -27.73 17.94 51.31
C ILE A 4 -27.00 16.97 50.35
N VAL A 5 -27.52 16.87 49.12
CA VAL A 5 -26.83 16.29 47.96
C VAL A 5 -27.09 17.25 46.83
N LEU A 6 -26.26 18.27 46.74
CA LEU A 6 -26.10 19.20 45.61
C LEU A 6 -25.10 20.26 46.09
N ILE A 7 -24.19 20.68 45.23
CA ILE A 7 -23.05 21.58 45.49
C ILE A 7 -21.74 20.86 45.87
N LEU A 8 -21.36 19.85 45.08
CA LEU A 8 -19.94 19.54 44.80
C LEU A 8 -19.70 19.14 43.33
N SER A 9 -20.75 19.21 42.51
CA SER A 9 -20.73 18.96 41.06
C SER A 9 -20.65 20.24 40.23
N LEU A 10 -20.24 21.38 40.81
CA LEU A 10 -20.25 22.69 40.12
C LEU A 10 -18.90 23.43 40.07
N VAL A 11 -17.78 22.73 40.28
CA VAL A 11 -16.42 23.34 40.21
C VAL A 11 -15.49 22.61 39.21
N LEU A 12 -16.03 21.74 38.34
CA LEU A 12 -15.24 21.03 37.31
C LEU A 12 -15.52 21.49 35.87
N LEU A 13 -16.10 22.68 35.67
CA LEU A 13 -16.51 23.16 34.33
C LEU A 13 -15.94 24.52 33.92
N SER A 14 -14.87 25.02 34.55
CA SER A 14 -14.30 26.33 34.18
C SER A 14 -12.80 26.29 33.87
N SER A 15 -12.35 25.35 33.04
CA SER A 15 -10.95 25.41 32.54
C SER A 15 -10.65 24.71 31.21
N PHE A 16 -11.60 24.67 30.27
CA PHE A 16 -11.28 24.45 28.86
C PHE A 16 -12.00 25.49 28.00
N CYS A 17 -11.46 26.72 28.04
CA CYS A 17 -11.67 27.71 26.99
C CYS A 17 -10.33 27.85 26.26
N LEU A 18 -9.95 26.83 25.51
CA LEU A 18 -9.01 26.99 24.39
C LEU A 18 -9.86 27.29 23.17
N CYS A 19 -10.29 28.54 23.06
CA CYS A 19 -10.72 29.12 21.79
C CYS A 19 -9.46 29.28 20.94
N THR A 20 -9.08 28.25 20.19
CA THR A 20 -8.30 28.49 18.98
C THR A 20 -9.27 28.95 17.90
N GLU A 21 -9.49 30.26 17.82
CA GLU A 21 -10.00 30.87 16.60
C GLU A 21 -8.93 30.69 15.52
N LYS A 22 -9.01 29.58 14.78
CA LYS A 22 -8.44 29.52 13.44
C LYS A 22 -9.61 29.81 12.50
N PRO A 23 -9.49 30.75 11.56
CA PRO A 23 -10.56 31.01 10.61
C PRO A 23 -10.75 29.75 9.79
N ASP A 24 -11.92 29.14 9.95
CA ASP A 24 -12.36 27.94 9.24
C ASP A 24 -12.49 28.26 7.76
N SER A 25 -11.49 27.83 7.01
CA SER A 25 -11.56 27.65 5.56
C SER A 25 -10.83 26.37 5.16
N GLY A 26 -11.01 25.30 5.93
CA GLY A 26 -10.42 23.99 5.66
C GLY A 26 -11.48 22.92 5.83
N SER A 27 -11.77 22.18 4.77
CA SER A 27 -12.39 20.87 4.95
C SER A 27 -11.41 20.01 5.74
N ASP A 28 -11.78 19.53 6.92
CA ASP A 28 -11.02 18.50 7.66
C ASP A 28 -11.11 17.18 6.88
N ASP A 29 -10.37 17.08 5.78
CA ASP A 29 -10.24 15.86 5.00
C ASP A 29 -9.30 14.91 5.75
N LEU A 30 -9.89 14.02 6.53
CA LEU A 30 -9.17 13.00 7.30
C LEU A 30 -8.84 11.75 6.46
N SER A 31 -9.06 11.78 5.15
CA SER A 31 -8.81 10.63 4.27
C SER A 31 -7.34 10.17 4.30
N ASP A 32 -6.40 11.09 4.50
CA ASP A 32 -4.97 10.77 4.64
C ASP A 32 -4.65 9.86 5.85
N PHE A 33 -5.52 9.81 6.87
CA PHE A 33 -5.37 8.92 8.03
C PHE A 33 -6.11 7.58 7.88
N SER A 34 -6.75 7.34 6.73
CA SER A 34 -7.44 6.10 6.42
C SER A 34 -6.46 4.98 6.09
N SER A 35 -6.78 3.75 6.48
CA SER A 35 -6.16 2.51 5.98
C SER A 35 -6.99 1.87 4.86
N THR A 36 -7.78 2.67 4.16
CA THR A 36 -8.63 2.25 3.04
C THR A 36 -8.54 3.28 1.94
N LEU A 37 -8.12 2.83 0.75
CA LEU A 37 -8.13 3.59 -0.49
C LEU A 37 -9.50 3.41 -1.17
N VAL A 38 -10.16 4.52 -1.50
CA VAL A 38 -11.44 4.50 -2.22
C VAL A 38 -11.16 4.75 -3.71
N VAL A 39 -11.44 3.75 -4.55
CA VAL A 39 -11.17 3.80 -6.00
C VAL A 39 -12.48 3.75 -6.77
N GLN A 40 -12.61 4.61 -7.79
CA GLN A 40 -13.79 4.68 -8.65
C GLN A 40 -13.51 4.03 -10.01
N PHE A 41 -14.30 3.01 -10.37
CA PHE A 41 -14.29 2.36 -11.68
C PHE A 41 -15.65 2.55 -12.36
N GLY A 42 -15.75 3.55 -13.24
CA GLY A 42 -17.02 3.95 -13.84
C GLY A 42 -18.00 4.38 -12.75
N ASP A 43 -19.14 3.70 -12.64
CA ASP A 43 -20.16 3.95 -11.61
C ASP A 43 -19.95 3.12 -10.32
N THR A 44 -18.93 2.26 -10.28
CA THR A 44 -18.65 1.39 -9.14
C THR A 44 -17.55 1.97 -8.25
N THR A 45 -17.84 2.12 -6.96
CA THR A 45 -16.84 2.44 -5.94
C THR A 45 -16.31 1.16 -5.31
N VAL A 46 -14.99 1.04 -5.21
CA VAL A 46 -14.30 -0.09 -4.59
C VAL A 46 -13.46 0.43 -3.41
N ASN A 47 -13.65 -0.17 -2.24
CA ASN A 47 -12.84 0.12 -1.06
C ASN A 47 -11.71 -0.90 -0.98
N VAL A 48 -10.47 -0.43 -1.10
CA VAL A 48 -9.26 -1.26 -1.08
C VAL A 48 -8.60 -1.11 0.29
N PRO A 49 -8.59 -2.15 1.13
CA PRO A 49 -7.87 -2.10 2.39
C PRO A 49 -6.35 -1.99 2.14
N LEU A 50 -5.68 -1.17 2.92
CA LEU A 50 -4.23 -0.98 2.92
C LEU A 50 -3.64 -1.58 4.20
N ARG A 51 -2.37 -2.00 4.15
CA ARG A 51 -1.67 -2.56 5.31
C ARG A 51 -1.15 -1.47 6.25
N ALA A 52 -0.89 -0.28 5.71
CA ALA A 52 -0.55 0.93 6.45
C ALA A 52 -1.57 2.05 6.14
N VAL A 53 -1.62 3.06 7.01
CA VAL A 53 -2.42 4.26 6.74
C VAL A 53 -1.81 5.06 5.58
N ILE A 54 -2.65 5.81 4.85
CA ILE A 54 -2.23 6.52 3.64
C ILE A 54 -1.04 7.44 3.94
N ASN A 55 -1.13 8.31 4.93
CA ASN A 55 -0.06 9.26 5.28
C ASN A 55 1.27 8.57 5.61
N ASP A 56 1.26 7.47 6.36
CA ASP A 56 2.48 6.72 6.67
C ASP A 56 3.04 6.04 5.43
N SER A 57 2.18 5.58 4.53
CA SER A 57 2.60 5.00 3.24
C SER A 57 3.30 6.05 2.36
N MET A 58 2.88 7.31 2.44
CA MET A 58 3.50 8.42 1.68
C MET A 58 4.93 8.75 2.12
N THR A 59 5.41 8.23 3.26
CA THR A 59 6.82 8.37 3.68
C THR A 59 7.76 7.38 2.99
N THR A 60 7.22 6.42 2.23
CA THR A 60 8.00 5.45 1.44
C THR A 60 8.88 6.18 0.42
N ASN A 61 10.16 5.86 0.39
CA ASN A 61 11.12 6.45 -0.53
C ASN A 61 10.95 5.86 -1.93
N LEU A 62 10.75 6.71 -2.94
CA LEU A 62 10.67 6.29 -4.35
C LEU A 62 12.00 6.58 -5.06
N ILE A 63 12.67 5.53 -5.53
CA ILE A 63 13.97 5.62 -6.21
C ILE A 63 13.79 5.27 -7.69
N ASN A 64 14.24 6.17 -8.57
CA ASN A 64 14.13 6.01 -10.03
C ASN A 64 12.70 5.76 -10.53
N THR A 65 11.70 6.15 -9.74
CA THR A 65 10.28 6.05 -10.12
C THR A 65 9.40 7.08 -9.41
N ASN A 66 8.12 7.08 -9.73
CA ASN A 66 7.08 7.92 -9.14
C ASN A 66 5.69 7.27 -9.36
N ASP A 67 4.67 7.81 -8.69
CA ASP A 67 3.31 7.25 -8.75
C ASP A 67 2.74 7.15 -10.16
N SER A 68 2.95 8.18 -10.98
CA SER A 68 2.43 8.20 -12.34
C SER A 68 3.06 7.11 -13.20
N GLU A 69 4.33 6.78 -12.95
CA GLU A 69 5.02 5.71 -13.65
C GLU A 69 4.53 4.34 -13.21
N ILE A 70 4.41 4.10 -11.90
CA ILE A 70 3.84 2.86 -11.34
C ILE A 70 2.44 2.63 -11.90
N LYS A 71 1.57 3.65 -11.87
CA LYS A 71 0.23 3.59 -12.46
C LYS A 71 0.27 3.27 -13.95
N SER A 72 1.12 3.96 -14.70
CA SER A 72 1.22 3.76 -16.16
C SER A 72 1.68 2.34 -16.48
N ASP A 73 2.71 1.84 -15.81
CA ASP A 73 3.18 0.47 -16.00
C ASP A 73 2.10 -0.56 -15.64
N TYR A 74 1.36 -0.33 -14.55
CA TYR A 74 0.30 -1.22 -14.10
C TYR A 74 -1.01 -1.12 -14.91
N THR A 75 -1.27 -0.05 -15.68
CA THR A 75 -2.58 0.14 -16.35
C THR A 75 -2.49 0.28 -17.87
N SER A 76 -1.29 0.52 -18.42
CA SER A 76 -1.09 0.74 -19.87
C SER A 76 -1.39 -0.49 -20.74
N GLY A 77 -1.35 -1.69 -20.16
CA GLY A 77 -1.43 -2.95 -20.90
C GLY A 77 -0.19 -3.25 -21.75
N ASN A 78 0.93 -2.54 -21.54
CA ASN A 78 2.21 -2.83 -22.20
C ASN A 78 2.77 -4.18 -21.72
N TYR A 79 2.67 -4.44 -20.42
CA TYR A 79 3.01 -5.73 -19.84
C TYR A 79 1.80 -6.68 -19.96
N LYS A 80 2.08 -7.96 -20.20
CA LYS A 80 1.09 -9.05 -20.26
C LYS A 80 1.24 -10.03 -19.11
N ILE A 81 2.39 -10.01 -18.44
CA ILE A 81 2.71 -10.87 -17.31
C ILE A 81 3.09 -9.97 -16.14
N ILE A 82 2.53 -10.25 -14.96
CA ILE A 82 3.08 -9.75 -13.68
C ILE A 82 3.75 -10.94 -13.01
N TYR A 83 5.06 -10.85 -12.84
CA TYR A 83 5.86 -11.87 -12.17
C TYR A 83 6.21 -11.40 -10.76
N PHE A 84 5.81 -12.16 -9.75
CA PHE A 84 6.16 -11.91 -8.37
C PHE A 84 7.45 -12.64 -7.99
N GLU A 85 8.43 -11.90 -7.51
CA GLU A 85 9.70 -12.41 -7.00
C GLU A 85 9.80 -12.18 -5.49
N TYR A 86 10.03 -13.25 -4.74
CA TYR A 86 10.08 -13.22 -3.28
C TYR A 86 10.73 -14.49 -2.72
N ASP A 87 11.22 -14.43 -1.48
CA ASP A 87 11.62 -15.63 -0.73
C ASP A 87 10.38 -16.39 -0.29
N SER A 88 10.17 -17.60 -0.82
CA SER A 88 9.02 -18.45 -0.46
C SER A 88 9.02 -18.94 0.98
N ASN A 89 10.16 -18.82 1.68
CA ASN A 89 10.31 -19.28 3.06
C ASN A 89 10.17 -18.15 4.09
N ILE A 90 9.98 -16.90 3.64
CA ILE A 90 9.81 -15.77 4.54
C ILE A 90 8.58 -15.99 5.43
N SER A 91 8.75 -15.80 6.74
CA SER A 91 7.63 -15.94 7.66
C SER A 91 6.63 -14.79 7.52
N ASN A 92 5.39 -14.99 7.97
CA ASN A 92 4.39 -13.92 7.95
C ASN A 92 4.81 -12.70 8.77
N GLU A 93 5.50 -12.92 9.88
CA GLU A 93 6.01 -11.86 10.78
C GLU A 93 7.16 -11.08 10.14
N GLU A 94 7.87 -11.67 9.18
CA GLU A 94 8.97 -11.04 8.46
C GLU A 94 8.55 -10.39 7.13
N GLY A 95 7.35 -10.67 6.62
CA GLY A 95 6.86 -10.07 5.37
C GLY A 95 6.05 -11.00 4.46
N GLY A 96 5.93 -12.29 4.79
CA GLY A 96 5.16 -13.26 4.00
C GLY A 96 3.70 -12.86 3.76
N ILE A 97 3.12 -12.16 4.74
CA ILE A 97 1.74 -11.65 4.64
C ILE A 97 1.61 -10.51 3.62
N VAL A 98 2.65 -9.71 3.42
CA VAL A 98 2.69 -8.59 2.46
C VAL A 98 2.60 -9.09 1.04
N ILE A 99 3.34 -10.17 0.73
CA ILE A 99 3.32 -10.83 -0.57
C ILE A 99 1.92 -11.35 -0.89
N THR A 100 1.32 -12.08 0.06
CA THR A 100 -0.02 -12.66 -0.11
C THR A 100 -1.08 -11.58 -0.34
N ASP A 101 -1.00 -10.47 0.40
CA ASP A 101 -1.94 -9.36 0.30
C ASP A 101 -1.81 -8.63 -1.05
N LEU A 102 -0.59 -8.30 -1.49
CA LEU A 102 -0.36 -7.64 -2.78
C LEU A 102 -0.79 -8.52 -3.97
N VAL A 103 -0.45 -9.82 -3.96
CA VAL A 103 -0.89 -10.77 -4.99
C VAL A 103 -2.42 -10.85 -5.05
N SER A 104 -3.08 -10.83 -3.89
CA SER A 104 -4.55 -10.87 -3.81
C SER A 104 -5.19 -9.61 -4.40
N LYS A 105 -4.63 -8.43 -4.13
CA LYS A 105 -5.11 -7.15 -4.70
C LYS A 105 -4.90 -7.10 -6.21
N VAL A 106 -3.72 -7.49 -6.70
CA VAL A 106 -3.45 -7.58 -8.15
C VAL A 106 -4.42 -8.57 -8.81
N SER A 107 -4.66 -9.72 -8.18
CA SER A 107 -5.62 -10.72 -8.68
C SER A 107 -7.06 -10.20 -8.72
N PHE A 108 -7.48 -9.42 -7.71
CA PHE A 108 -8.81 -8.82 -7.66
C PHE A 108 -9.03 -7.85 -8.83
N PHE A 109 -8.05 -7.00 -9.11
CA PHE A 109 -8.11 -6.00 -10.19
C PHE A 109 -7.80 -6.57 -11.59
N ASN A 110 -7.48 -7.86 -11.69
CA ASN A 110 -7.21 -8.53 -12.96
C ASN A 110 -8.39 -8.49 -13.94
N ASN A 111 -9.62 -8.36 -13.44
CA ASN A 111 -10.82 -8.20 -14.27
C ASN A 111 -10.87 -6.83 -14.98
N VAL A 112 -10.17 -5.83 -14.45
CA VAL A 112 -10.09 -4.48 -15.00
C VAL A 112 -8.83 -4.34 -15.85
N TYR A 113 -7.70 -4.80 -15.33
CA TYR A 113 -6.40 -4.76 -15.99
C TYR A 113 -5.88 -6.20 -16.14
N PRO A 114 -6.07 -6.84 -17.31
CA PRO A 114 -5.80 -8.27 -17.47
C PRO A 114 -4.31 -8.59 -17.63
N TYR A 115 -3.82 -9.44 -16.73
CA TYR A 115 -2.46 -9.98 -16.66
C TYR A 115 -2.48 -11.50 -16.46
N ALA A 116 -1.46 -12.18 -16.99
CA ALA A 116 -1.06 -13.47 -16.47
C ALA A 116 -0.22 -13.25 -15.20
N ILE A 117 -0.70 -13.75 -14.07
CA ILE A 117 0.05 -13.69 -12.80
C ILE A 117 0.93 -14.92 -12.71
N ALA A 118 2.21 -14.72 -12.42
CA ALA A 118 3.20 -15.78 -12.33
C ALA A 118 4.14 -15.58 -11.14
N ASP A 119 4.70 -16.68 -10.65
CA ASP A 119 5.78 -16.72 -9.68
C ASP A 119 6.67 -17.95 -9.96
N GLN A 120 7.68 -18.19 -9.13
CA GLN A 120 8.60 -19.31 -9.28
C GLN A 120 7.95 -20.70 -9.26
N THR A 121 6.77 -20.85 -8.65
CA THR A 121 6.09 -22.15 -8.49
C THR A 121 5.51 -22.69 -9.79
N LEU A 122 5.36 -21.85 -10.82
CA LEU A 122 4.88 -22.25 -12.13
C LEU A 122 5.97 -22.87 -13.03
N PHE A 123 7.23 -22.87 -12.59
CA PHE A 123 8.37 -23.25 -13.42
C PHE A 123 9.16 -24.41 -12.80
N ASN A 124 9.68 -25.28 -13.65
CA ASN A 124 10.47 -26.45 -13.23
C ASN A 124 11.98 -26.15 -13.13
N ASN A 125 12.44 -25.02 -13.65
CA ASN A 125 13.85 -24.66 -13.70
C ASN A 125 14.06 -23.14 -13.72
N THR A 126 15.23 -22.71 -13.26
CA THR A 126 15.63 -21.30 -13.18
C THR A 126 15.78 -20.64 -14.55
N GLN A 127 16.12 -21.40 -15.60
CA GLN A 127 16.32 -20.83 -16.93
C GLN A 127 15.01 -20.28 -17.51
N ASP A 128 13.89 -20.95 -17.27
CA ASP A 128 12.58 -20.49 -17.74
C ASP A 128 12.05 -19.33 -16.91
N ILE A 129 12.34 -19.30 -15.60
CA ILE A 129 12.09 -18.13 -14.74
C ILE A 129 12.80 -16.90 -15.29
N GLU A 130 14.10 -17.02 -15.58
CA GLU A 130 14.90 -15.92 -16.12
C GLU A 130 14.40 -15.44 -17.50
N LYS A 131 13.94 -16.34 -18.37
CA LYS A 131 13.32 -15.93 -19.66
C LYS A 131 12.06 -15.10 -19.44
N VAL A 132 11.23 -15.47 -18.47
CA VAL A 132 9.99 -14.74 -18.17
C VAL A 132 10.30 -13.38 -17.55
N LYS A 133 11.17 -13.32 -16.54
CA LYS A 133 11.57 -12.05 -15.89
C LYS A 133 12.17 -11.04 -16.87
N ASN A 134 13.03 -11.51 -17.78
CA ASN A 134 13.75 -10.66 -18.74
C ASN A 134 12.94 -10.35 -20.02
N SER A 135 11.69 -10.80 -20.11
CA SER A 135 10.82 -10.53 -21.27
C SER A 135 10.30 -9.09 -21.22
N ASN A 136 10.29 -8.41 -22.37
CA ASN A 136 9.69 -7.07 -22.52
C ASN A 136 8.18 -7.02 -22.24
N ASN A 137 7.52 -8.18 -22.15
CA ASN A 137 6.10 -8.29 -21.81
C ASN A 137 5.86 -8.53 -20.32
N THR A 138 6.90 -8.59 -19.48
CA THR A 138 6.78 -8.90 -18.06
C THR A 138 7.06 -7.67 -17.23
N LEU A 139 6.18 -7.37 -16.28
CA LEU A 139 6.46 -6.50 -15.16
C LEU A 139 6.88 -7.39 -13.98
N VAL A 140 8.05 -7.16 -13.41
CA VAL A 140 8.52 -7.88 -12.22
C VAL A 140 8.22 -7.04 -10.99
N ILE A 141 7.59 -7.65 -10.00
CA ILE A 141 7.39 -7.07 -8.68
C ILE A 141 8.15 -7.95 -7.69
N GLN A 142 9.28 -7.44 -7.22
CA GLN A 142 10.12 -8.08 -6.24
C GLN A 142 9.78 -7.54 -4.85
N ILE A 143 9.55 -8.42 -3.88
CA ILE A 143 9.32 -8.05 -2.47
C ILE A 143 10.41 -8.70 -1.62
N GLU A 144 11.15 -7.88 -0.88
CA GLU A 144 12.26 -8.37 -0.07
C GLU A 144 12.45 -7.63 1.26
N ARG A 145 12.83 -8.39 2.28
CA ARG A 145 13.21 -7.88 3.59
C ARG A 145 14.69 -7.46 3.53
N THR A 146 14.97 -6.17 3.70
CA THR A 146 16.35 -5.65 3.66
C THR A 146 16.64 -4.76 4.86
N GLU A 147 17.77 -4.06 4.85
CA GLU A 147 18.13 -3.07 5.89
C GLU A 147 17.54 -1.67 5.59
N ASN A 148 17.00 -1.46 4.38
CA ASN A 148 16.42 -0.20 3.94
C ASN A 148 15.05 0.04 4.61
N SER A 149 14.75 1.28 5.01
CA SER A 149 13.36 1.67 5.34
C SER A 149 12.45 1.49 4.12
N ALA A 150 11.14 1.68 4.30
CA ALA A 150 10.12 1.56 3.25
C ALA A 150 10.60 2.24 1.95
N THR A 151 10.90 1.43 0.94
CA THR A 151 11.49 1.88 -0.33
C THR A 151 10.84 1.15 -1.48
N ILE A 152 10.57 1.88 -2.57
CA ILE A 152 10.24 1.30 -3.87
C ILE A 152 11.28 1.81 -4.86
N GLU A 153 12.11 0.90 -5.35
CA GLU A 153 13.08 1.20 -6.40
C GLU A 153 12.64 0.59 -7.72
N LYS A 154 12.85 1.31 -8.82
CA LYS A 154 12.68 0.77 -10.17
C LYS A 154 14.02 0.58 -10.86
N TYR A 155 14.21 -0.58 -11.48
CA TYR A 155 15.23 -0.81 -12.50
C TYR A 155 14.64 -1.61 -13.66
N ASN A 156 14.80 -1.11 -14.90
CA ASN A 156 14.20 -1.72 -16.09
C ASN A 156 12.67 -1.95 -15.93
N ASN A 157 12.23 -3.20 -16.03
CA ASN A 157 10.85 -3.67 -15.86
C ASN A 157 10.57 -4.21 -14.46
N THR A 158 11.44 -3.95 -13.49
CA THR A 158 11.33 -4.45 -12.12
C THR A 158 11.07 -3.30 -11.15
N TYR A 159 10.08 -3.49 -10.29
CA TYR A 159 9.91 -2.74 -9.05
C TYR A 159 10.37 -3.62 -7.88
N VAL A 160 11.27 -3.10 -7.05
CA VAL A 160 11.66 -3.71 -5.78
C VAL A 160 10.98 -2.97 -4.65
N ILE A 161 10.19 -3.69 -3.87
CA ILE A 161 9.49 -3.22 -2.69
C ILE A 161 10.24 -3.76 -1.47
N GLU A 162 10.86 -2.85 -0.72
CA GLU A 162 11.74 -3.16 0.40
C GLU A 162 11.24 -2.58 1.72
N GLY A 163 11.65 -3.23 2.83
CA GLY A 163 11.45 -2.69 4.16
C GLY A 163 12.30 -3.35 5.23
N ASN A 164 12.70 -2.56 6.23
CA ASN A 164 13.53 -2.98 7.34
C ASN A 164 12.73 -3.57 8.52
N SER A 165 11.44 -3.80 8.34
CA SER A 165 10.52 -4.49 9.26
C SER A 165 9.23 -4.83 8.50
N LEU A 166 8.34 -5.60 9.12
CA LEU A 166 6.99 -5.80 8.58
C LEU A 166 6.26 -4.46 8.43
N GLU A 167 6.42 -3.54 9.39
CA GLU A 167 5.79 -2.22 9.32
C GLU A 167 6.29 -1.40 8.13
N GLU A 168 7.60 -1.42 7.84
CA GLU A 168 8.15 -0.73 6.68
C GLU A 168 7.74 -1.39 5.36
N LEU A 169 7.63 -2.73 5.31
CA LEU A 169 7.08 -3.42 4.15
C LEU A 169 5.59 -3.12 3.97
N ASP A 170 4.81 -3.00 5.04
CA ASP A 170 3.40 -2.63 5.02
C ASP A 170 3.21 -1.22 4.43
N LYS A 171 4.09 -0.26 4.78
CA LYS A 171 4.12 1.09 4.19
C LYS A 171 4.46 1.04 2.70
N ALA A 172 5.51 0.31 2.32
CA ALA A 172 5.95 0.23 0.93
C ALA A 172 4.91 -0.47 0.04
N GLU A 173 4.30 -1.56 0.48
CA GLU A 173 3.23 -2.24 -0.24
C GLU A 173 1.99 -1.34 -0.39
N SER A 174 1.58 -0.67 0.69
CA SER A 174 0.43 0.22 0.66
C SER A 174 0.69 1.41 -0.28
N ARG A 175 1.91 1.95 -0.28
CA ARG A 175 2.32 3.00 -1.22
C ARG A 175 2.23 2.53 -2.67
N PHE A 176 2.71 1.31 -2.95
CA PHE A 176 2.66 0.73 -4.28
C PHE A 176 1.22 0.53 -4.75
N VAL A 177 0.34 -0.02 -3.90
CA VAL A 177 -1.10 -0.16 -4.19
C VAL A 177 -1.79 1.17 -4.44
N ILE A 178 -1.49 2.18 -3.62
CA ILE A 178 -1.99 3.55 -3.85
C ILE A 178 -1.55 4.01 -5.24
N ALA A 179 -0.26 3.96 -5.55
CA ALA A 179 0.28 4.41 -6.83
C ALA A 179 -0.31 3.65 -8.03
N MET A 180 -0.58 2.34 -7.91
CA MET A 180 -1.20 1.56 -8.97
C MET A 180 -2.63 2.01 -9.33
N LEU A 181 -3.39 2.48 -8.33
CA LEU A 181 -4.86 2.64 -8.44
C LEU A 181 -5.35 4.09 -8.35
N SER A 182 -4.51 5.03 -7.89
CA SER A 182 -4.85 6.46 -7.77
C SER A 182 -4.47 7.26 -9.00
#